data_AF-A0A660RR99-F1
#
_entry.id   AF-A0A660RR99-F1
#
_cell.length_a   1.000
_cell.length_b   1.000
_cell.length_c   1.000
_cell.angle_alpha   90.00
_cell.angle_beta   90.00
_cell.angle_gamma   90.00
#
_symmetry.space_group_name_H-M   'P 1'
#
loop_
_entity.id
_entity.type
_entity.pdbx_description
1 polymer ?
#
loop_
_entity_poly.entity_id
_entity_poly.type
_entity_poly.pdbx_seq_one_letter_code
_entity_poly.pdbx_strand_id
1 'polypeptide(L)'
;IKFTEKGKIEVKIEVIEDKENTQVLKFEVKDTGIGIPKEKLKEIFDKFSQIYRDKETKYSGTGLGLSIASSLVKMLGGKLKVKSKVGEGSVFYFTAKFNKCVPEISISELFRLKNVFVEETDDRSKKIVQLLNFWKIPYYHLKLDQVEGSEKRFDIVIFFNIHNLRKISDICKYCKKFILISEEPVKIEDEKVIVSSSRPSELYEALLKTIGIEEKSEKERIQKKFKAKILVAEDNEINRTLIKELLKKYGVEFDIVENGLIAIDKIKKNKYDFVLMDISMPVMDGETATKEIKKEFPNIPVIALTAHVFPGEKERLLNLGFDDYISKPILSIDLEKVLEKYAKVILVEPEYKERIIYESDISKEKISFIEKAKLELGLSEDVLEKLMDKFFETLPSRMEELERFLKEKNYKELAKSAHNLKGSSGSLRLETFYLLSKEIEEKAKLGEIEDHLELFTKLEEEAKKLKKTYKLWKKEKN
;
A
#
# COMPACT_ATOMS: atom_id res chain seq x y z
N ILE A 1 -21.73 -2.57 0.70
CA ILE A 1 -20.91 -3.64 0.08
C ILE A 1 -21.16 -4.96 0.80
N LYS A 2 -20.62 -5.25 1.99
CA LYS A 2 -20.89 -6.54 2.67
C LYS A 2 -22.20 -6.59 3.45
N PHE A 3 -22.52 -5.57 4.25
CA PHE A 3 -23.71 -5.58 5.15
C PHE A 3 -24.85 -4.68 4.65
N THR A 4 -24.77 -4.23 3.41
CA THR A 4 -25.71 -3.32 2.75
C THR A 4 -25.93 -3.88 1.35
N GLU A 5 -26.87 -4.83 1.20
CA GLU A 5 -27.19 -5.45 -0.10
C GLU A 5 -27.93 -4.47 -1.03
N LYS A 6 -28.79 -3.62 -0.48
CA LYS A 6 -29.45 -2.50 -1.16
C LYS A 6 -29.30 -1.25 -0.31
N GLY A 7 -29.02 -0.11 -0.94
CA GLY A 7 -28.82 1.17 -0.25
C GLY A 7 -27.49 1.83 -0.60
N LYS A 8 -26.98 2.66 0.31
CA LYS A 8 -25.76 3.46 0.07
C LYS A 8 -24.77 3.37 1.22
N ILE A 9 -23.50 3.60 0.89
CA ILE A 9 -22.43 3.84 1.85
C ILE A 9 -21.89 5.24 1.57
N GLU A 10 -21.77 6.04 2.62
CA GLU A 10 -21.26 7.40 2.59
C GLU A 10 -19.98 7.44 3.42
N VAL A 11 -18.93 8.05 2.87
CA VAL A 11 -17.69 8.35 3.58
C VAL A 11 -17.59 9.86 3.71
N LYS A 12 -17.37 10.34 4.93
CA LYS A 12 -17.31 11.76 5.23
C LYS A 12 -16.07 12.06 6.07
N ILE A 13 -15.39 13.14 5.74
CA ILE A 13 -14.24 13.66 6.48
C ILE A 13 -14.53 15.13 6.78
N GLU A 14 -14.43 15.52 8.04
CA GLU A 14 -14.67 16.89 8.49
C GLU A 14 -13.51 17.38 9.35
N VAL A 15 -13.08 18.62 9.13
CA VAL A 15 -12.19 19.31 10.08
C VAL A 15 -13.04 19.72 11.27
N ILE A 16 -12.74 19.19 12.45
CA ILE A 16 -13.46 19.54 13.70
C ILE A 16 -12.65 20.46 14.61
N GLU A 17 -11.34 20.55 14.40
CA GLU A 17 -10.46 21.50 15.07
C GLU A 17 -9.35 21.90 14.10
N ASP A 18 -9.13 23.21 13.95
CA ASP A 18 -8.14 23.76 13.03
C ASP A 18 -7.19 24.70 13.78
N LYS A 19 -5.94 24.29 13.95
CA LYS A 19 -4.87 25.08 14.58
C LYS A 19 -3.77 25.40 13.59
N GLU A 20 -2.85 26.29 13.97
CA GLU A 20 -1.76 26.76 13.11
C GLU A 20 -0.98 25.63 12.42
N ASN A 21 -0.53 24.62 13.19
CA ASN A 21 0.30 23.52 12.67
C ASN A 21 -0.38 22.15 12.71
N THR A 22 -1.60 22.04 13.22
CA THR A 22 -2.29 20.74 13.40
C THR A 22 -3.78 20.84 13.12
N GLN A 23 -4.37 19.78 12.58
CA GLN A 23 -5.81 19.63 12.40
C GLN A 23 -6.31 18.36 13.07
N VAL A 24 -7.52 18.41 13.62
CA VAL A 24 -8.25 17.21 14.04
C VAL A 24 -9.32 16.94 13.00
N LEU A 25 -9.21 15.78 12.36
CA LEU A 25 -10.15 15.32 11.36
C LEU A 25 -11.08 14.28 11.98
N LYS A 26 -12.38 14.41 11.72
CA LYS A 26 -13.40 13.40 12.02
C LYS A 26 -13.69 12.62 10.75
N PHE A 27 -13.49 11.31 10.81
CA PHE A 27 -13.82 10.37 9.75
C PHE A 27 -15.11 9.66 10.11
N GLU A 28 -15.99 9.50 9.15
CA GLU A 28 -17.29 8.85 9.31
C GLU A 28 -17.57 7.96 8.10
N VAL A 29 -17.98 6.72 8.36
CA VAL A 29 -18.47 5.76 7.38
C VAL A 29 -19.88 5.38 7.78
N LYS A 30 -20.85 5.78 6.97
CA LYS A 30 -22.27 5.53 7.18
C LYS A 30 -22.79 4.54 6.15
N ASP A 31 -23.52 3.54 6.58
CA ASP A 31 -24.24 2.60 5.73
C ASP A 31 -25.73 2.59 6.06
N THR A 32 -26.56 2.19 5.10
CA THR A 32 -28.01 1.98 5.28
C THR A 32 -28.36 0.49 5.31
N GLY A 33 -27.45 -0.34 5.82
CA GLY A 33 -27.56 -1.79 5.82
C GLY A 33 -28.35 -2.35 6.99
N ILE A 34 -28.05 -3.60 7.35
CA ILE A 34 -28.80 -4.36 8.37
C ILE A 34 -28.72 -3.77 9.79
N GLY A 35 -27.74 -2.90 10.06
CA GLY A 35 -27.50 -2.35 11.39
C GLY A 35 -26.95 -3.39 12.39
N ILE A 36 -26.75 -2.97 13.64
CA ILE A 36 -26.13 -3.76 14.71
C ILE A 36 -27.01 -3.65 15.97
N PRO A 37 -27.37 -4.78 16.60
CA PRO A 37 -28.10 -4.78 17.87
C PRO A 37 -27.33 -4.08 19.00
N LYS A 38 -28.07 -3.39 19.88
CA LYS A 38 -27.50 -2.50 20.91
C LYS A 38 -26.58 -3.24 21.88
N GLU A 39 -26.95 -4.46 22.23
CA GLU A 39 -26.21 -5.39 23.08
C GLU A 39 -24.87 -5.80 22.48
N LYS A 40 -24.75 -5.83 21.15
CA LYS A 40 -23.52 -6.23 20.45
C LYS A 40 -22.55 -5.09 20.19
N LEU A 41 -22.97 -3.82 20.30
CA LEU A 41 -22.14 -2.64 19.99
C LEU A 41 -20.82 -2.56 20.77
N LYS A 42 -20.75 -3.14 21.98
CA LYS A 42 -19.53 -3.17 22.78
C LYS A 42 -18.54 -4.23 22.32
N GLU A 43 -19.05 -5.38 21.88
CA GLU A 43 -18.27 -6.57 21.52
C GLU A 43 -17.73 -6.50 20.08
N ILE A 44 -18.24 -5.61 19.22
CA ILE A 44 -17.86 -5.59 17.80
C ILE A 44 -16.40 -5.20 17.55
N PHE A 45 -15.74 -4.60 18.53
CA PHE A 45 -14.32 -4.21 18.45
C PHE A 45 -13.38 -5.26 19.03
N ASP A 46 -13.92 -6.31 19.64
CA ASP A 46 -13.14 -7.40 20.20
C ASP A 46 -12.63 -8.34 19.10
N LYS A 47 -11.48 -8.95 19.33
CA LYS A 47 -10.88 -9.89 18.38
C LYS A 47 -11.79 -11.12 18.23
N PHE A 48 -11.95 -11.59 16.99
CA PHE A 48 -12.75 -12.77 16.65
C PHE A 48 -14.26 -12.67 16.97
N SER A 49 -14.73 -11.45 17.26
CA SER A 49 -16.15 -11.19 17.46
C SER A 49 -16.89 -11.22 16.13
N GLN A 50 -17.94 -12.04 16.07
CA GLN A 50 -18.84 -12.15 14.93
C GLN A 50 -20.28 -12.00 15.42
N ILE A 51 -20.98 -11.01 14.90
CA ILE A 51 -22.34 -10.63 15.34
C ILE A 51 -23.37 -11.64 14.83
N TYR A 52 -23.17 -12.16 13.61
CA TYR A 52 -24.07 -13.10 12.96
C TYR A 52 -23.33 -14.44 12.79
N ARG A 53 -23.61 -15.40 13.69
CA ARG A 53 -23.13 -16.79 13.63
C ARG A 53 -24.31 -17.72 13.36
N ASP A 54 -25.06 -17.50 12.29
CA ASP A 54 -26.05 -18.49 11.87
C ASP A 54 -25.48 -19.39 10.78
N LYS A 55 -25.75 -20.70 10.92
CA LYS A 55 -25.31 -21.79 10.03
C LYS A 55 -25.85 -21.68 8.59
N GLU A 56 -26.55 -20.60 8.24
CA GLU A 56 -27.21 -20.43 6.94
C GLU A 56 -26.99 -19.07 6.22
N THR A 57 -26.08 -18.17 6.61
CA THR A 57 -25.99 -16.86 5.93
C THR A 57 -24.60 -16.36 5.47
N LYS A 58 -24.58 -15.99 4.17
CA LYS A 58 -23.76 -15.09 3.33
C LYS A 58 -22.65 -14.16 3.90
N TYR A 59 -22.44 -14.02 5.21
CA TYR A 59 -21.60 -12.96 5.78
C TYR A 59 -20.38 -13.47 6.57
N SER A 60 -19.56 -14.34 5.96
CA SER A 60 -18.34 -14.91 6.57
C SER A 60 -17.17 -13.92 6.71
N GLY A 61 -16.36 -14.04 7.77
CA GLY A 61 -15.12 -13.27 7.95
C GLY A 61 -14.45 -13.52 9.31
N THR A 62 -13.14 -13.26 9.44
CA THR A 62 -12.34 -13.61 10.62
C THR A 62 -12.69 -12.88 11.92
N GLY A 63 -13.54 -11.84 11.86
CA GLY A 63 -13.86 -11.00 13.02
C GLY A 63 -12.71 -10.06 13.45
N LEU A 64 -11.64 -9.95 12.65
CA LEU A 64 -10.47 -9.14 13.00
C LEU A 64 -10.52 -7.70 12.48
N GLY A 65 -11.28 -7.42 11.42
CA GLY A 65 -11.23 -6.12 10.73
C GLY A 65 -11.47 -4.90 11.64
N LEU A 66 -12.52 -4.92 12.45
CA LEU A 66 -12.82 -3.82 13.39
C LEU A 66 -11.82 -3.72 14.54
N SER A 67 -11.27 -4.86 15.00
CA SER A 67 -10.23 -4.86 16.04
C SER A 67 -8.91 -4.24 15.53
N ILE A 68 -8.53 -4.51 14.28
CA ILE A 68 -7.36 -3.90 13.62
C ILE A 68 -7.61 -2.40 13.42
N ALA A 69 -8.78 -2.03 12.87
CA ALA A 69 -9.14 -0.63 12.67
C ALA A 69 -9.13 0.16 13.99
N SER A 70 -9.70 -0.41 15.06
CA SER A 70 -9.67 0.17 16.41
C SER A 70 -8.24 0.38 16.92
N SER A 71 -7.35 -0.61 16.72
CA SER A 71 -5.93 -0.50 17.11
C SER A 71 -5.21 0.60 16.33
N LEU A 72 -5.41 0.69 15.02
CA LEU A 72 -4.80 1.73 14.17
C LEU A 72 -5.27 3.13 14.60
N VAL A 73 -6.57 3.29 14.82
CA VAL A 73 -7.14 4.55 15.30
C VAL A 73 -6.57 4.92 16.67
N LYS A 74 -6.36 3.94 17.57
CA LYS A 74 -5.71 4.17 18.86
C LYS A 74 -4.26 4.61 18.72
N MET A 75 -3.51 4.05 17.75
CA MET A 75 -2.14 4.50 17.44
C MET A 75 -2.11 5.93 16.91
N LEU A 76 -3.16 6.38 16.23
CA LEU A 76 -3.36 7.78 15.82
C LEU A 76 -3.87 8.69 16.96
N GLY A 77 -3.90 8.21 18.21
CA GLY A 77 -4.40 8.94 19.37
C GLY A 77 -5.93 9.12 19.41
N GLY A 78 -6.66 8.41 18.55
CA GLY A 78 -8.11 8.47 18.43
C GLY A 78 -8.84 7.33 19.13
N LYS A 79 -10.18 7.33 19.02
CA LYS A 79 -11.03 6.21 19.42
C LYS A 79 -12.10 5.94 18.37
N LEU A 80 -12.15 4.72 17.85
CA LEU A 80 -13.20 4.27 16.95
C LEU A 80 -14.51 4.05 17.73
N LYS A 81 -15.60 4.57 17.19
CA LYS A 81 -16.94 4.53 17.77
C LYS A 81 -17.95 4.10 16.71
N VAL A 82 -19.08 3.59 17.16
CA VAL A 82 -20.20 3.19 16.30
C VAL A 82 -21.51 3.73 16.86
N LYS A 83 -22.42 4.13 15.98
CA LYS A 83 -23.85 4.27 16.24
C LYS A 83 -24.57 3.39 15.24
N SER A 84 -25.51 2.56 15.68
CA SER A 84 -26.21 1.67 14.77
C SER A 84 -27.60 1.37 15.29
N LYS A 85 -28.52 1.09 14.37
CA LYS A 85 -29.87 0.63 14.66
C LYS A 85 -30.26 -0.43 13.64
N VAL A 86 -30.79 -1.55 14.14
CA VAL A 86 -31.18 -2.69 13.29
C VAL A 86 -32.20 -2.23 12.25
N GLY A 87 -31.93 -2.55 10.98
CA GLY A 87 -32.73 -2.17 9.82
C GLY A 87 -32.52 -0.75 9.29
N GLU A 88 -31.80 0.13 10.01
CA GLU A 88 -31.52 1.51 9.59
C GLU A 88 -30.05 1.75 9.19
N GLY A 89 -29.17 0.78 9.46
CA GLY A 89 -27.75 0.82 9.15
C GLY A 89 -26.87 1.30 10.29
N SER A 90 -25.60 1.57 9.99
CA SER A 90 -24.58 1.92 10.99
C SER A 90 -23.76 3.15 10.57
N VAL A 91 -23.21 3.83 11.57
CA VAL A 91 -22.30 4.96 11.44
C VAL A 91 -21.07 4.67 12.29
N PHE A 92 -19.97 4.32 11.64
CA PHE A 92 -18.66 4.18 12.27
C PHE A 92 -17.90 5.49 12.16
N TYR A 93 -17.29 5.95 13.24
CA TYR A 93 -16.56 7.21 13.22
C TYR A 93 -15.41 7.25 14.20
N PHE A 94 -14.38 8.02 13.87
CA PHE A 94 -13.27 8.33 14.76
C PHE A 94 -12.72 9.72 14.48
N THR A 95 -11.88 10.19 15.39
CA THR A 95 -11.13 11.43 15.22
C THR A 95 -9.64 11.13 15.28
N ALA A 96 -8.85 11.78 14.45
CA ALA A 96 -7.39 11.69 14.50
C ALA A 96 -6.77 13.07 14.30
N LYS A 97 -5.64 13.30 14.99
CA LYS A 97 -4.88 14.55 14.91
C LYS A 97 -3.75 14.39 13.92
N PHE A 98 -3.63 15.32 12.99
CA PHE A 98 -2.59 15.35 11.97
C PHE A 98 -1.83 16.68 12.02
N ASN A 99 -0.55 16.63 11.65
CA ASN A 99 0.18 17.85 11.33
C ASN A 99 -0.33 18.38 9.99
N LYS A 100 -0.47 19.70 9.89
CA LYS A 100 -0.74 20.34 8.60
C LYS A 100 0.49 20.17 7.72
N CYS A 101 0.28 19.73 6.51
CA CYS A 101 1.26 19.85 5.44
C CYS A 101 0.86 21.03 4.55
N VAL A 102 1.86 21.76 4.05
CA VAL A 102 1.64 22.67 2.94
C VAL A 102 1.60 21.78 1.70
N PRO A 103 0.47 21.66 0.99
CA PRO A 103 0.45 20.89 -0.24
C PRO A 103 1.37 21.58 -1.26
N GLU A 104 2.20 20.81 -1.98
CA GLU A 104 3.04 21.35 -3.07
C GLU A 104 2.19 22.03 -4.16
N ILE A 105 0.93 21.58 -4.33
CA ILE A 105 -0.08 22.18 -5.18
C ILE A 105 -1.37 22.34 -4.37
N SER A 106 -1.77 23.58 -4.10
CA SER A 106 -3.01 23.85 -3.38
C SER A 106 -4.22 23.66 -4.30
N ILE A 107 -5.31 23.08 -3.78
CA ILE A 107 -6.63 23.04 -4.44
C ILE A 107 -7.05 24.44 -4.94
N SER A 108 -6.54 25.51 -4.32
CA SER A 108 -6.78 26.88 -4.76
C SER A 108 -6.31 27.17 -6.20
N GLU A 109 -5.39 26.40 -6.76
CA GLU A 109 -5.01 26.54 -8.17
C GLU A 109 -6.17 26.20 -9.11
N LEU A 110 -7.06 25.28 -8.72
CA LEU A 110 -8.26 24.97 -9.50
C LEU A 110 -9.31 26.11 -9.48
N PHE A 111 -9.21 27.09 -8.58
CA PHE A 111 -10.08 28.27 -8.60
C PHE A 111 -9.86 29.16 -9.84
N ARG A 112 -8.82 28.90 -10.64
CA ARG A 112 -8.63 29.48 -11.97
C ARG A 112 -9.74 29.06 -12.95
N LEU A 113 -10.36 27.90 -12.73
CA LEU A 113 -11.46 27.39 -13.54
C LEU A 113 -12.76 28.08 -13.12
N LYS A 114 -13.33 28.88 -14.02
CA LYS A 114 -14.55 29.65 -13.76
C LYS A 114 -15.75 29.12 -14.53
N ASN A 115 -15.51 28.52 -15.70
CA ASN A 115 -16.55 28.06 -16.60
C ASN A 115 -16.33 26.58 -16.97
N VAL A 116 -16.57 25.66 -16.02
CA VAL A 116 -16.54 24.22 -16.30
C VAL A 116 -17.92 23.78 -16.78
N PHE A 117 -18.00 23.19 -17.97
CA PHE A 117 -19.23 22.54 -18.44
C PHE A 117 -19.16 21.04 -18.18
N VAL A 118 -20.23 20.45 -17.66
CA VAL A 118 -20.38 19.01 -17.44
C VAL A 118 -21.63 18.56 -18.20
N GLU A 119 -21.44 17.63 -19.13
CA GLU A 119 -22.52 17.00 -19.87
C GLU A 119 -23.48 16.26 -18.91
N GLU A 120 -24.75 16.65 -18.90
CA GLU A 120 -25.78 15.97 -18.14
C GLU A 120 -26.15 14.63 -18.81
N THR A 121 -25.80 13.53 -18.14
CA THR A 121 -26.05 12.17 -18.61
C THR A 121 -26.73 11.34 -17.52
N ASP A 122 -26.04 10.32 -16.99
CA ASP A 122 -26.50 9.41 -15.97
C ASP A 122 -25.84 9.74 -14.60
N ASP A 123 -25.84 8.78 -13.68
CA ASP A 123 -25.23 8.92 -12.36
C ASP A 123 -23.72 9.25 -12.39
N ARG A 124 -23.03 9.00 -13.52
CA ARG A 124 -21.63 9.45 -13.72
C ARG A 124 -21.52 10.96 -13.66
N SER A 125 -22.40 11.69 -14.36
CA SER A 125 -22.39 13.17 -14.35
C SER A 125 -22.67 13.74 -12.96
N LYS A 126 -23.56 13.11 -12.18
CA LYS A 126 -23.83 13.50 -10.79
C LYS A 126 -22.60 13.35 -9.89
N LYS A 127 -21.82 12.27 -10.05
CA LYS A 127 -20.57 12.06 -9.28
C LYS A 127 -19.55 13.15 -9.57
N ILE A 128 -19.35 13.50 -10.84
CA ILE A 128 -18.43 14.59 -11.22
C ILE A 128 -18.86 15.91 -10.57
N VAL A 129 -20.14 16.23 -10.66
CA VAL A 129 -20.72 17.43 -10.06
C VAL A 129 -20.55 17.45 -8.53
N GLN A 130 -20.69 16.32 -7.84
CA GLN A 130 -20.43 16.23 -6.41
C GLN A 130 -18.96 16.54 -6.07
N LEU A 131 -18.01 16.06 -6.88
CA LEU A 131 -16.58 16.36 -6.70
C LEU A 131 -16.26 17.83 -6.97
N LEU A 132 -16.83 18.42 -8.03
CA LEU A 132 -16.66 19.85 -8.32
C LEU A 132 -17.23 20.73 -7.19
N ASN A 133 -18.40 20.38 -6.65
CA ASN A 133 -18.95 21.05 -5.47
C ASN A 133 -18.04 20.91 -4.24
N PHE A 134 -17.50 19.72 -3.99
CA PHE A 134 -16.57 19.48 -2.90
C PHE A 134 -15.31 20.35 -3.02
N TRP A 135 -14.77 20.50 -4.23
CA TRP A 135 -13.65 21.39 -4.54
C TRP A 135 -14.05 22.87 -4.71
N LYS A 136 -15.34 23.20 -4.57
CA LYS A 136 -15.90 24.55 -4.75
C LYS A 136 -15.60 25.15 -6.13
N ILE A 137 -15.55 24.31 -7.16
CA ILE A 137 -15.34 24.73 -8.55
C ILE A 137 -16.72 25.02 -9.17
N PRO A 138 -16.95 26.23 -9.72
CA PRO A 138 -18.20 26.55 -10.39
C PRO A 138 -18.35 25.75 -11.68
N TYR A 139 -19.55 25.22 -11.92
CA TYR A 139 -19.84 24.41 -13.11
C TYR A 139 -21.24 24.67 -13.66
N TYR A 140 -21.43 24.32 -14.93
CA TYR A 140 -22.72 24.20 -15.60
C TYR A 140 -22.98 22.72 -15.86
N HIS A 141 -24.10 22.18 -15.35
CA HIS A 141 -24.52 20.80 -15.60
C HIS A 141 -25.78 20.85 -16.45
N LEU A 142 -25.64 20.66 -17.76
CA LEU A 142 -26.71 20.77 -18.74
C LEU A 142 -26.52 19.72 -19.83
N LYS A 143 -27.59 19.42 -20.58
CA LYS A 143 -27.53 18.57 -21.77
C LYS A 143 -26.91 19.32 -22.95
N LEU A 144 -26.33 18.59 -23.91
CA LEU A 144 -25.61 19.19 -25.05
C LEU A 144 -26.48 20.09 -25.93
N ASP A 145 -27.73 19.68 -26.18
CA ASP A 145 -28.74 20.43 -26.95
C ASP A 145 -29.08 21.79 -26.31
N GLN A 146 -28.92 21.93 -24.99
CA GLN A 146 -29.17 23.19 -24.28
C GLN A 146 -28.04 24.21 -24.41
N VAL A 147 -26.91 23.80 -24.98
CA VAL A 147 -25.71 24.63 -25.14
C VAL A 147 -25.41 24.91 -26.62
N GLU A 148 -26.05 24.18 -27.53
CA GLU A 148 -25.97 24.35 -28.97
C GLU A 148 -26.40 25.77 -29.38
N GLY A 149 -25.56 26.45 -30.17
CA GLY A 149 -25.78 27.83 -30.58
C GLY A 149 -25.55 28.91 -29.51
N SER A 150 -25.08 28.54 -28.31
CA SER A 150 -24.73 29.54 -27.28
C SER A 150 -23.37 30.20 -27.54
N GLU A 151 -23.24 31.50 -27.22
CA GLU A 151 -21.96 32.22 -27.25
C GLU A 151 -21.13 32.02 -25.96
N LYS A 152 -21.53 31.07 -25.09
CA LYS A 152 -20.85 30.84 -23.81
C LYS A 152 -19.44 30.28 -24.04
N ARG A 153 -18.49 30.76 -23.24
CA ARG A 153 -17.10 30.29 -23.25
C ARG A 153 -16.87 29.38 -22.05
N PHE A 154 -16.38 28.18 -22.31
CA PHE A 154 -16.03 27.21 -21.28
C PHE A 154 -14.52 27.03 -21.22
N ASP A 155 -13.97 27.05 -20.01
CA ASP A 155 -12.56 26.75 -19.78
C ASP A 155 -12.29 25.27 -20.04
N ILE A 156 -13.22 24.42 -19.57
CA ILE A 156 -13.18 22.97 -19.72
C ILE A 156 -14.58 22.46 -20.04
N VAL A 157 -14.65 21.43 -20.89
CA VAL A 157 -15.85 20.62 -21.09
C VAL A 157 -15.57 19.19 -20.64
N ILE A 158 -16.38 18.68 -19.70
CA ILE A 158 -16.36 17.30 -19.21
C ILE A 158 -17.52 16.54 -19.83
N PHE A 159 -17.24 15.42 -20.48
CA PHE A 159 -18.21 14.63 -21.24
C PHE A 159 -17.94 13.13 -21.10
N PHE A 160 -18.92 12.29 -21.43
CA PHE A 160 -18.92 10.86 -21.05
C PHE A 160 -18.93 9.88 -22.22
N ASN A 161 -18.99 10.38 -23.45
CA ASN A 161 -19.02 9.55 -24.66
C ASN A 161 -18.17 10.19 -25.76
N ILE A 162 -17.16 9.45 -26.25
CA ILE A 162 -16.26 9.92 -27.31
C ILE A 162 -16.98 10.30 -28.60
N HIS A 163 -18.10 9.64 -28.92
CA HIS A 163 -18.88 9.96 -30.12
C HIS A 163 -19.48 11.37 -30.08
N ASN A 164 -19.62 11.95 -28.88
CA ASN A 164 -20.07 13.33 -28.71
C ASN A 164 -18.95 14.34 -28.94
N LEU A 165 -17.68 13.94 -29.07
CA LEU A 165 -16.55 14.86 -29.23
C LEU A 165 -16.71 15.78 -30.44
N ARG A 166 -17.18 15.29 -31.59
CA ARG A 166 -17.42 16.13 -32.78
C ARG A 166 -18.47 17.20 -32.48
N LYS A 167 -19.64 16.80 -31.98
CA LYS A 167 -20.72 17.73 -31.59
C LYS A 167 -20.26 18.73 -30.53
N ILE A 168 -19.53 18.27 -29.53
CA ILE A 168 -18.98 19.10 -28.46
C ILE A 168 -17.96 20.11 -29.01
N SER A 169 -17.11 19.68 -29.95
CA SER A 169 -16.12 20.57 -30.60
C SER A 169 -16.81 21.65 -31.43
N ASP A 170 -17.93 21.32 -32.08
CA ASP A 170 -18.75 22.26 -32.86
C ASP A 170 -19.48 23.26 -31.96
N ILE A 171 -20.05 22.80 -30.84
CA ILE A 171 -20.78 23.61 -29.86
C ILE A 171 -19.83 24.52 -29.06
N CYS A 172 -18.62 24.04 -28.76
CA CYS A 172 -17.67 24.70 -27.88
C CYS A 172 -16.48 25.28 -28.66
N LYS A 173 -16.76 26.09 -29.68
CA LYS A 173 -15.77 26.72 -30.57
C LYS A 173 -14.67 27.52 -29.85
N TYR A 174 -14.91 27.91 -28.59
CA TYR A 174 -13.99 28.65 -27.73
C TYR A 174 -13.49 27.87 -26.50
N CYS A 175 -13.71 26.55 -26.44
CA CYS A 175 -13.21 25.73 -25.35
C CYS A 175 -11.71 25.44 -25.51
N LYS A 176 -10.98 25.53 -24.40
CA LYS A 176 -9.52 25.37 -24.38
C LYS A 176 -9.11 23.90 -24.29
N LYS A 177 -9.82 23.10 -23.50
CA LYS A 177 -9.51 21.68 -23.24
C LYS A 177 -10.78 20.89 -22.93
N PHE A 178 -10.77 19.60 -23.27
CA PHE A 178 -11.86 18.66 -23.03
C PHE A 178 -11.39 17.56 -22.09
N ILE A 179 -12.27 17.08 -21.21
CA ILE A 179 -12.04 15.92 -20.36
C ILE A 179 -13.08 14.85 -20.71
N LEU A 180 -12.63 13.72 -21.26
CA LEU A 180 -13.47 12.55 -21.46
C LEU A 180 -13.43 11.70 -20.19
N ILE A 181 -14.58 11.49 -19.57
CA ILE A 181 -14.75 10.53 -18.48
C ILE A 181 -15.07 9.16 -19.07
N SER A 182 -14.08 8.27 -19.06
CA SER A 182 -14.22 6.88 -19.49
C SER A 182 -13.75 5.93 -18.40
N GLU A 183 -14.50 4.84 -18.21
CA GLU A 183 -14.08 3.75 -17.32
C GLU A 183 -13.32 2.65 -18.08
N GLU A 184 -13.34 2.71 -19.41
CA GLU A 184 -12.62 1.85 -20.34
C GLU A 184 -11.47 2.61 -21.03
N PRO A 185 -10.39 1.94 -21.46
CA PRO A 185 -9.31 2.58 -22.20
C PRO A 185 -9.82 3.16 -23.52
N VAL A 186 -9.53 4.42 -23.80
CA VAL A 186 -9.87 5.08 -25.07
C VAL A 186 -8.61 5.71 -25.65
N LYS A 187 -8.23 5.32 -26.87
CA LYS A 187 -7.16 6.00 -27.62
C LYS A 187 -7.72 7.28 -28.23
N ILE A 188 -7.09 8.41 -27.92
CA ILE A 188 -7.46 9.72 -28.47
C ILE A 188 -6.21 10.38 -29.02
N GLU A 189 -6.27 10.77 -30.31
CA GLU A 189 -5.17 11.43 -31.01
C GLU A 189 -5.19 12.97 -30.81
N ASP A 190 -6.30 13.52 -30.34
CA ASP A 190 -6.46 14.96 -30.12
C ASP A 190 -5.88 15.41 -28.77
N GLU A 191 -4.77 16.17 -28.80
CA GLU A 191 -4.07 16.72 -27.63
C GLU A 191 -4.92 17.68 -26.77
N LYS A 192 -6.07 18.14 -27.28
CA LYS A 192 -7.02 18.95 -26.49
C LYS A 192 -7.85 18.10 -25.55
N VAL A 193 -7.90 16.78 -25.73
CA VAL A 193 -8.73 15.87 -24.94
C VAL A 193 -7.86 15.11 -23.93
N ILE A 194 -8.22 15.23 -22.66
CA ILE A 194 -7.62 14.48 -21.56
C ILE A 194 -8.61 13.37 -21.17
N VAL A 195 -8.15 12.13 -21.18
CA VAL A 195 -8.95 10.99 -20.67
C VAL A 195 -8.78 10.92 -19.15
N SER A 196 -9.89 10.77 -18.45
CA SER A 196 -9.96 10.60 -17.00
C SER A 196 -11.05 9.59 -16.65
N SER A 197 -11.10 9.14 -15.40
CA SER A 197 -12.25 8.41 -14.85
C SER A 197 -13.06 9.25 -13.88
N SER A 198 -14.10 8.65 -13.31
CA SER A 198 -14.89 9.24 -12.22
C SER A 198 -14.20 9.18 -10.85
N ARG A 199 -12.95 8.70 -10.78
CA ARG A 199 -12.17 8.65 -9.54
C ARG A 199 -11.68 10.04 -9.13
N PRO A 200 -11.74 10.40 -7.83
CA PRO A 200 -11.36 11.73 -7.38
C PRO A 200 -9.94 12.15 -7.73
N SER A 201 -8.95 11.27 -7.58
CA SER A 201 -7.54 11.58 -7.88
C SER A 201 -7.31 11.80 -9.37
N GLU A 202 -7.80 10.89 -10.21
CA GLU A 202 -7.62 10.98 -11.67
C GLU A 202 -8.34 12.22 -12.25
N LEU A 203 -9.55 12.53 -11.76
CA LEU A 203 -10.25 13.75 -12.16
C LEU A 203 -9.51 15.01 -11.71
N TYR A 204 -8.98 15.01 -10.48
CA TYR A 204 -8.19 16.12 -9.96
C TYR A 204 -6.94 16.37 -10.82
N GLU A 205 -6.19 15.32 -11.14
CA GLU A 205 -5.04 15.38 -12.05
C GLU A 205 -5.42 15.89 -13.44
N ALA A 206 -6.53 15.40 -13.99
CA ALA A 206 -7.02 15.86 -15.30
C ALA A 206 -7.35 17.36 -15.28
N LEU A 207 -8.01 17.84 -14.23
CA LEU A 207 -8.30 19.26 -14.05
C LEU A 207 -7.01 20.09 -13.91
N LEU A 208 -6.01 19.63 -13.16
CA LEU A 208 -4.71 20.31 -13.07
C LEU A 208 -4.02 20.42 -14.43
N LYS A 209 -4.00 19.33 -15.21
CA LYS A 209 -3.43 19.33 -16.58
C LYS A 209 -4.11 20.37 -17.47
N THR A 210 -5.42 20.59 -17.35
CA THR A 210 -6.10 21.61 -18.16
C THR A 210 -5.65 23.05 -17.87
N ILE A 211 -5.21 23.34 -16.65
CA ILE A 211 -4.70 24.68 -16.27
C ILE A 211 -3.19 24.83 -16.47
N GLY A 212 -2.55 23.86 -17.13
CA GLY A 212 -1.11 23.87 -17.39
C GLY A 212 -0.26 23.57 -16.16
N ILE A 213 -0.89 23.09 -15.07
CA ILE A 213 -0.19 22.54 -13.92
C ILE A 213 -0.14 21.04 -14.17
N GLU A 214 0.93 20.58 -14.80
CA GLU A 214 1.23 19.16 -14.75
C GLU A 214 1.60 18.86 -13.30
N GLU A 215 0.81 18.00 -12.65
CA GLU A 215 1.29 17.33 -11.45
C GLU A 215 2.62 16.71 -11.87
N LYS A 216 3.70 17.17 -11.23
CA LYS A 216 4.96 16.44 -11.24
C LYS A 216 4.59 15.05 -10.79
N SER A 217 4.45 14.12 -11.74
CA SER A 217 3.98 12.77 -11.44
C SER A 217 4.83 12.20 -10.29
N GLU A 218 4.40 11.13 -9.62
CA GLU A 218 5.28 10.41 -8.66
C GLU A 218 6.69 10.11 -9.24
N LYS A 219 6.84 10.14 -10.57
CA LYS A 219 8.09 9.99 -11.33
C LYS A 219 9.00 11.22 -11.35
N GLU A 220 8.53 12.39 -10.93
CA GLU A 220 9.27 13.67 -10.82
C GLU A 220 9.54 14.09 -9.37
N ARG A 221 9.32 13.20 -8.40
CA ARG A 221 9.98 13.38 -7.09
C ARG A 221 11.48 13.43 -7.35
N ILE A 222 12.14 14.48 -6.87
CA ILE A 222 13.60 14.55 -6.77
C ILE A 222 14.04 13.18 -6.25
N GLN A 223 14.78 12.42 -7.07
CA GLN A 223 15.18 11.08 -6.67
C GLN A 223 16.21 11.27 -5.56
N LYS A 224 15.76 11.24 -4.30
CA LYS A 224 16.62 11.39 -3.14
C LYS A 224 17.68 10.29 -3.23
N LYS A 225 18.92 10.70 -3.45
CA LYS A 225 20.06 9.83 -3.25
C LYS A 225 20.58 10.09 -1.86
N PHE A 226 21.27 9.10 -1.31
CA PHE A 226 21.84 9.22 0.03
C PHE A 226 23.31 8.85 -0.04
N LYS A 227 24.13 9.59 0.71
CA LYS A 227 25.53 9.24 0.94
C LYS A 227 25.64 8.60 2.32
N ALA A 228 25.76 7.28 2.32
CA ALA A 228 26.09 6.47 3.47
C ALA A 228 26.67 5.14 3.01
N LYS A 229 27.45 4.50 3.90
CA LYS A 229 27.88 3.12 3.80
C LYS A 229 27.18 2.29 4.87
N ILE A 230 26.35 1.35 4.43
CA ILE A 230 25.42 0.61 5.28
C ILE A 230 25.85 -0.85 5.37
N LEU A 231 25.83 -1.45 6.57
CA LEU A 231 25.94 -2.89 6.72
C LEU A 231 24.56 -3.50 6.90
N VAL A 232 24.23 -4.55 6.16
CA VAL A 232 22.97 -5.29 6.28
C VAL A 232 23.27 -6.72 6.72
N ALA A 233 22.67 -7.18 7.81
CA ALA A 233 22.71 -8.57 8.23
C ALA A 233 21.32 -9.20 8.06
N GLU A 234 21.19 -10.14 7.12
CA GLU A 234 19.94 -10.83 6.77
C GLU A 234 20.24 -12.22 6.21
N ASP A 235 19.69 -13.26 6.84
CA ASP A 235 19.96 -14.67 6.50
C ASP A 235 19.15 -15.16 5.29
N ASN A 236 18.03 -14.53 4.99
CA ASN A 236 17.19 -14.88 3.87
C ASN A 236 17.65 -14.24 2.55
N GLU A 237 17.97 -15.09 1.58
CA GLU A 237 18.52 -14.66 0.29
C GLU A 237 17.59 -13.77 -0.55
N ILE A 238 16.27 -13.98 -0.47
CA ILE A 238 15.27 -13.15 -1.16
C ILE A 238 15.21 -11.77 -0.51
N ASN A 239 15.22 -11.71 0.83
CA ASN A 239 15.28 -10.46 1.58
C ASN A 239 16.58 -9.70 1.30
N ARG A 240 17.73 -10.39 1.27
CA ARG A 240 19.01 -9.78 0.85
C ARG A 240 18.90 -9.16 -0.55
N THR A 241 18.26 -9.86 -1.48
CA THR A 241 18.07 -9.38 -2.86
C THR A 241 17.13 -8.17 -2.89
N LEU A 242 16.03 -8.19 -2.14
CA LEU A 242 15.11 -7.06 -2.02
C LEU A 242 15.81 -5.82 -1.45
N ILE A 243 16.48 -5.96 -0.30
CA ILE A 243 17.19 -4.86 0.35
C ILE A 243 18.28 -4.31 -0.57
N LYS A 244 19.04 -5.17 -1.24
CA LYS A 244 20.05 -4.78 -2.24
C LYS A 244 19.47 -3.88 -3.32
N GLU A 245 18.34 -4.26 -3.91
CA GLU A 245 17.73 -3.49 -5.00
C GLU A 245 17.09 -2.18 -4.49
N LEU A 246 16.51 -2.18 -3.28
CA LEU A 246 16.03 -0.96 -2.63
C LEU A 246 17.18 0.02 -2.32
N LEU A 247 18.30 -0.46 -1.78
CA LEU A 247 19.46 0.38 -1.46
C LEU A 247 20.11 0.94 -2.74
N LYS A 248 20.24 0.13 -3.81
CA LYS A 248 20.72 0.61 -5.12
C LYS A 248 19.86 1.74 -5.68
N LYS A 249 18.53 1.64 -5.56
CA LYS A 249 17.59 2.71 -5.98
C LYS A 249 17.93 4.04 -5.31
N TYR A 250 18.36 4.01 -4.04
CA TYR A 250 18.77 5.19 -3.26
C TYR A 250 20.26 5.58 -3.42
N GLY A 251 21.05 4.83 -4.19
CA GLY A 251 22.44 5.14 -4.52
C GLY A 251 23.42 5.07 -3.34
N VAL A 252 23.08 4.33 -2.29
CA VAL A 252 23.94 4.14 -1.11
C VAL A 252 24.95 3.01 -1.33
N GLU A 253 26.09 3.12 -0.66
CA GLU A 253 27.05 2.01 -0.57
C GLU A 253 26.59 1.04 0.52
N PHE A 254 26.75 -0.26 0.28
CA PHE A 254 26.37 -1.25 1.28
C PHE A 254 27.16 -2.55 1.17
N ASP A 255 27.32 -3.21 2.31
CA ASP A 255 27.74 -4.61 2.43
C ASP A 255 26.53 -5.42 2.95
N ILE A 256 26.35 -6.66 2.48
CA ILE A 256 25.32 -7.57 3.00
C ILE A 256 25.99 -8.85 3.49
N VAL A 257 25.61 -9.29 4.69
CA VAL A 257 26.12 -10.49 5.37
C VAL A 257 24.97 -11.36 5.86
N GLU A 258 25.25 -12.62 6.18
CA GLU A 258 24.22 -13.65 6.40
C GLU A 258 23.91 -13.91 7.88
N ASN A 259 24.68 -13.36 8.82
CA ASN A 259 24.46 -13.53 10.25
C ASN A 259 25.16 -12.44 11.08
N GLY A 260 24.84 -12.38 12.38
CA GLY A 260 25.37 -11.39 13.31
C GLY A 260 26.87 -11.49 13.56
N LEU A 261 27.46 -12.68 13.50
CA LEU A 261 28.90 -12.87 13.74
C LEU A 261 29.73 -12.24 12.62
N ILE A 262 29.36 -12.51 11.36
CA ILE A 262 30.01 -11.88 10.19
C ILE A 262 29.81 -10.36 10.21
N ALA A 263 28.65 -9.89 10.71
CA ALA A 263 28.38 -8.47 10.84
C ALA A 263 29.36 -7.78 11.79
N ILE A 264 29.61 -8.36 12.97
CA ILE A 264 30.60 -7.87 13.93
C ILE A 264 31.99 -7.82 13.29
N ASP A 265 32.42 -8.89 12.62
CA ASP A 265 33.73 -8.95 11.96
C ASP A 265 33.89 -7.88 10.86
N LYS A 266 32.82 -7.58 10.12
CA LYS A 266 32.81 -6.53 9.10
C LYS A 266 32.93 -5.14 9.73
N ILE A 267 32.20 -4.86 10.82
CA ILE A 267 32.26 -3.58 11.56
C ILE A 267 33.67 -3.34 12.13
N LYS A 268 34.35 -4.38 12.60
CA LYS A 268 35.74 -4.27 13.08
C LYS A 268 36.72 -3.84 12.00
N LYS A 269 36.45 -4.22 10.74
CA LYS A 269 37.37 -4.01 9.60
C LYS A 269 37.02 -2.77 8.77
N ASN A 270 35.79 -2.28 8.85
CA ASN A 270 35.27 -1.23 7.97
C ASN A 270 34.46 -0.21 8.77
N LYS A 271 34.43 1.03 8.29
CA LYS A 271 33.51 2.05 8.82
C LYS A 271 32.17 1.97 8.11
N TYR A 272 31.10 1.98 8.90
CA TYR A 272 29.71 2.06 8.44
C TYR A 272 29.01 3.21 9.15
N ASP A 273 28.08 3.87 8.46
CA ASP A 273 27.29 4.96 9.02
C ASP A 273 26.15 4.43 9.90
N PHE A 274 25.57 3.28 9.55
CA PHE A 274 24.64 2.53 10.38
C PHE A 274 24.50 1.08 9.91
N VAL A 275 23.83 0.25 10.71
CA VAL A 275 23.60 -1.18 10.48
C VAL A 275 22.10 -1.47 10.40
N LEU A 276 21.67 -2.21 9.39
CA LEU A 276 20.37 -2.88 9.35
C LEU A 276 20.58 -4.32 9.83
N MET A 277 19.93 -4.71 10.92
CA MET A 277 20.17 -5.98 11.60
C MET A 277 18.87 -6.78 11.74
N ASP A 278 18.79 -7.91 11.05
CA ASP A 278 17.71 -8.87 11.32
C ASP A 278 17.80 -9.43 12.74
N ILE A 279 16.67 -9.55 13.41
CA ILE A 279 16.59 -10.08 14.77
C ILE A 279 16.84 -11.59 14.74
N SER A 280 16.21 -12.31 13.80
CA SER A 280 16.20 -13.77 13.79
C SER A 280 17.12 -14.33 12.71
N MET A 281 18.37 -14.63 13.07
CA MET A 281 19.35 -15.22 12.17
C MET A 281 20.04 -16.43 12.82
N PRO A 282 20.49 -17.43 12.05
CA PRO A 282 21.29 -18.54 12.56
C PRO A 282 22.70 -18.07 12.96
N VAL A 283 23.43 -18.95 13.66
CA VAL A 283 24.81 -18.74 14.16
C VAL A 283 24.89 -17.69 15.28
N MET A 284 24.46 -16.45 15.01
CA MET A 284 24.32 -15.39 15.99
C MET A 284 23.13 -14.52 15.61
N ASP A 285 22.17 -14.43 16.52
CA ASP A 285 20.98 -13.61 16.36
C ASP A 285 21.29 -12.11 16.48
N GLY A 286 20.37 -11.28 15.99
CA GLY A 286 20.55 -9.84 15.97
C GLY A 286 20.56 -9.19 17.35
N GLU A 287 19.87 -9.74 18.35
CA GLU A 287 19.86 -9.17 19.70
C GLU A 287 21.23 -9.35 20.38
N THR A 288 21.80 -10.54 20.25
CA THR A 288 23.15 -10.87 20.71
C THR A 288 24.19 -10.04 19.97
N ALA A 289 24.09 -9.96 18.63
CA ALA A 289 25.00 -9.17 17.82
C ALA A 289 24.96 -7.68 18.17
N THR A 290 23.78 -7.09 18.33
CA THR A 290 23.62 -5.67 18.70
C THR A 290 24.24 -5.37 20.06
N LYS A 291 24.06 -6.24 21.06
CA LYS A 291 24.70 -6.05 22.38
C LYS A 291 26.22 -6.03 22.29
N GLU A 292 26.82 -6.93 21.52
CA GLU A 292 28.27 -6.95 21.31
C GLU A 292 28.76 -5.73 20.52
N ILE A 293 28.05 -5.34 19.46
CA ILE A 293 28.34 -4.14 18.68
C ILE A 293 28.30 -2.89 19.57
N LYS A 294 27.28 -2.74 20.43
CA LYS A 294 27.14 -1.56 21.30
C LYS A 294 28.18 -1.50 22.42
N LYS A 295 28.77 -2.62 22.85
CA LYS A 295 29.89 -2.61 23.81
C LYS A 295 31.15 -2.00 23.21
N GLU A 296 31.45 -2.33 21.96
CA GLU A 296 32.72 -1.98 21.30
C GLU A 296 32.60 -0.73 20.42
N PHE A 297 31.41 -0.49 19.85
CA PHE A 297 31.06 0.61 18.96
C PHE A 297 29.76 1.30 19.40
N PRO A 298 29.70 1.93 20.59
CA PRO A 298 28.45 2.45 21.17
C PRO A 298 27.70 3.46 20.28
N ASN A 299 28.44 4.19 19.44
CA ASN A 299 27.91 5.26 18.61
C ASN A 299 27.40 4.79 17.23
N ILE A 300 27.65 3.55 16.81
CA ILE A 300 27.12 3.08 15.52
C ILE A 300 25.61 2.83 15.66
N PRO A 301 24.75 3.47 14.87
CA PRO A 301 23.32 3.19 14.91
C PRO A 301 23.04 1.77 14.41
N VAL A 302 22.23 1.01 15.15
CA VAL A 302 21.79 -0.35 14.78
C VAL A 302 20.27 -0.36 14.71
N ILE A 303 19.75 -0.63 13.52
CA ILE A 303 18.33 -0.58 13.16
C ILE A 303 17.81 -2.00 13.03
N ALA A 304 16.85 -2.38 13.86
CA ALA A 304 16.29 -3.73 13.85
C ALA A 304 15.41 -3.97 12.61
N LEU A 305 15.52 -5.13 11.97
CA LEU A 305 14.53 -5.63 11.03
C LEU A 305 13.65 -6.65 11.77
N THR A 306 12.42 -6.26 12.13
CA THR A 306 11.54 -7.08 12.99
C THR A 306 10.33 -7.62 12.24
N ALA A 307 9.92 -8.87 12.52
CA ALA A 307 8.75 -9.48 11.89
C ALA A 307 7.40 -8.97 12.44
N HIS A 308 7.39 -8.39 13.63
CA HIS A 308 6.18 -7.94 14.32
C HIS A 308 6.44 -6.56 14.94
N VAL A 309 5.38 -5.78 15.13
CA VAL A 309 5.41 -4.52 15.91
C VAL A 309 4.24 -4.54 16.88
N PHE A 310 4.47 -4.87 18.14
CA PHE A 310 3.47 -4.84 19.21
C PHE A 310 3.67 -3.63 20.15
N PRO A 311 2.64 -3.22 20.91
CA PRO A 311 2.80 -2.17 21.92
C PRO A 311 3.91 -2.50 22.91
N GLY A 312 4.89 -1.59 23.07
CA GLY A 312 6.08 -1.80 23.90
C GLY A 312 7.27 -2.45 23.17
N GLU A 313 7.11 -2.89 21.92
CA GLU A 313 8.21 -3.48 21.16
C GLU A 313 9.35 -2.50 20.90
N LYS A 314 9.02 -1.23 20.65
CA LYS A 314 10.02 -0.16 20.53
C LYS A 314 10.87 -0.05 21.79
N GLU A 315 10.24 -0.02 22.96
CA GLU A 315 10.94 0.06 24.26
C GLU A 315 11.82 -1.18 24.50
N ARG A 316 11.31 -2.36 24.14
CA ARG A 316 12.08 -3.62 24.18
C ARG A 316 13.34 -3.55 23.31
N LEU A 317 13.22 -3.09 22.07
CA LEU A 317 14.35 -2.97 21.14
C LEU A 317 15.37 -1.92 21.61
N LEU A 318 14.91 -0.78 22.13
CA LEU A 318 15.78 0.24 22.74
C LEU A 318 16.57 -0.33 23.93
N ASN A 319 15.92 -1.09 24.81
CA ASN A 319 16.58 -1.75 25.95
C ASN A 319 17.60 -2.81 25.54
N LEU A 320 17.46 -3.39 24.34
CA LEU A 320 18.41 -4.32 23.75
C LEU A 320 19.58 -3.62 23.04
N GLY A 321 19.55 -2.29 22.94
CA GLY A 321 20.60 -1.49 22.34
C GLY A 321 20.36 -1.13 20.87
N PHE A 322 19.18 -1.40 20.30
CA PHE A 322 18.83 -0.89 18.96
C PHE A 322 18.44 0.59 19.04
N ASP A 323 18.67 1.34 17.97
CA ASP A 323 18.37 2.78 17.89
C ASP A 323 17.06 3.08 17.13
N ASP A 324 16.63 2.15 16.27
CA ASP A 324 15.37 2.22 15.54
C ASP A 324 14.96 0.83 15.02
N TYR A 325 13.84 0.77 14.29
CA TYR A 325 13.40 -0.46 13.65
C TYR A 325 12.70 -0.23 12.30
N ILE A 326 12.72 -1.26 11.45
CA ILE A 326 11.91 -1.41 10.25
C ILE A 326 11.12 -2.71 10.41
N SER A 327 9.79 -2.64 10.24
CA SER A 327 8.96 -3.84 10.21
C SER A 327 9.15 -4.58 8.88
N LYS A 328 9.30 -5.89 8.96
CA LYS A 328 9.20 -6.79 7.81
C LYS A 328 7.73 -7.02 7.47
N PRO A 329 7.36 -7.09 6.18
CA PRO A 329 8.24 -6.95 5.02
C PRO A 329 8.71 -5.50 4.80
N ILE A 330 9.98 -5.36 4.41
CA ILE A 330 10.63 -4.05 4.25
C ILE A 330 10.02 -3.32 3.04
N LEU A 331 9.51 -2.12 3.29
CA LEU A 331 8.99 -1.23 2.26
C LEU A 331 9.99 -0.16 1.87
N SER A 332 9.93 0.29 0.61
CA SER A 332 10.73 1.43 0.13
C SER A 332 10.55 2.66 1.01
N ILE A 333 9.32 2.94 1.46
CA ILE A 333 9.00 4.11 2.30
C ILE A 333 9.62 4.02 3.70
N ASP A 334 9.70 2.83 4.28
CA ASP A 334 10.24 2.65 5.64
C ASP A 334 11.77 2.70 5.60
N LEU A 335 12.38 2.15 4.55
CA LEU A 335 13.81 2.29 4.31
C LEU A 335 14.19 3.76 4.05
N GLU A 336 13.39 4.49 3.27
CA GLU A 336 13.61 5.92 3.00
C GLU A 336 13.63 6.75 4.29
N LYS A 337 12.67 6.54 5.21
CA LYS A 337 12.65 7.24 6.50
C LYS A 337 13.91 6.99 7.33
N VAL A 338 14.42 5.77 7.33
CA VAL A 338 15.67 5.43 8.02
C VAL A 338 16.86 6.11 7.33
N LEU A 339 16.91 6.10 6.00
CA LEU A 339 17.94 6.80 5.23
C LEU A 339 17.92 8.32 5.49
N GLU A 340 16.74 8.95 5.55
CA GLU A 340 16.61 10.38 5.87
C GLU A 340 17.12 10.73 7.26
N LYS A 341 16.98 9.79 8.21
CA LYS A 341 17.40 9.99 9.59
C LYS A 341 18.89 9.74 9.81
N TYR A 342 19.47 8.74 9.14
CA TYR A 342 20.82 8.23 9.42
C TYR A 342 21.82 8.42 8.26
N ALA A 343 21.40 8.86 7.08
CA ALA A 343 22.27 9.13 5.93
C ALA A 343 22.20 10.59 5.50
N LYS A 344 23.26 11.05 4.81
CA LYS A 344 23.28 12.41 4.24
C LYS A 344 22.48 12.45 2.94
N VAL A 345 21.42 13.25 2.90
CA VAL A 345 20.61 13.47 1.69
C VAL A 345 21.45 14.17 0.61
N ILE A 346 21.45 13.60 -0.59
CA ILE A 346 21.91 14.23 -1.83
C ILE A 346 20.68 14.39 -2.72
N LEU A 347 20.28 15.63 -2.96
CA LEU A 347 19.30 15.94 -3.98
C LEU A 347 20.01 15.87 -5.34
N VAL A 348 19.50 15.04 -6.24
CA VAL A 348 20.02 14.93 -7.60
C VAL A 348 18.95 15.47 -8.55
N GLU A 349 19.34 16.43 -9.39
CA GLU A 349 18.50 16.86 -10.51
C GLU A 349 18.31 15.68 -11.46
N PRO A 350 17.09 15.40 -11.95
CA PRO A 350 16.84 14.24 -12.77
C PRO A 350 17.67 14.31 -14.07
N GLU A 351 18.50 13.30 -14.32
CA GLU A 351 19.05 13.06 -15.66
C GLU A 351 17.89 12.72 -16.59
N TYR A 352 17.65 13.58 -17.59
CA TYR A 352 16.71 13.32 -18.67
C TYR A 352 17.17 12.08 -19.44
N LYS A 353 16.51 10.93 -19.21
CA LYS A 353 16.55 9.80 -20.14
C LYS A 353 15.24 9.76 -20.92
N GLU A 354 15.37 9.73 -22.24
CA GLU A 354 14.27 9.58 -23.19
C GLU A 354 13.36 8.40 -22.82
N ARG A 355 12.05 8.62 -22.97
CA ARG A 355 10.99 7.68 -22.61
C ARG A 355 10.98 6.48 -23.57
N ILE A 356 10.96 5.27 -23.00
CA ILE A 356 10.28 4.12 -23.62
C ILE A 356 8.86 4.12 -23.07
N ILE A 357 7.88 4.26 -23.97
CA ILE A 357 6.45 4.23 -23.65
C ILE A 357 6.07 2.75 -23.47
N TYR A 358 5.75 2.35 -22.24
CA TYR A 358 5.02 1.11 -21.99
C TYR A 358 3.53 1.43 -22.01
N GLU A 359 2.84 0.96 -23.05
CA GLU A 359 1.38 0.81 -23.03
C GLU A 359 1.03 -0.20 -21.92
N SER A 360 0.20 0.18 -20.95
CA SER A 360 -0.39 -0.76 -20.01
C SER A 360 -1.88 -0.90 -20.29
N ASP A 361 -2.22 -1.96 -21.01
CA ASP A 361 -3.54 -2.58 -20.98
C ASP A 361 -3.81 -3.07 -19.55
N ILE A 362 -4.75 -2.45 -18.84
CA ILE A 362 -5.26 -3.00 -17.58
C ILE A 362 -6.78 -3.03 -17.65
N SER A 363 -7.29 -4.16 -18.13
CA SER A 363 -8.69 -4.56 -17.98
C SER A 363 -9.02 -4.73 -16.49
N LYS A 364 -10.15 -4.16 -16.06
CA LYS A 364 -10.61 -4.02 -14.66
C LYS A 364 -11.04 -5.31 -13.93
N GLU A 365 -10.54 -6.49 -14.30
CA GLU A 365 -10.79 -7.72 -13.52
C GLU A 365 -9.49 -8.44 -13.19
N LYS A 366 -9.19 -8.48 -11.88
CA LYS A 366 -7.98 -9.02 -11.23
C LYS A 366 -6.76 -8.11 -11.32
N ILE A 367 -6.60 -7.24 -10.33
CA ILE A 367 -5.24 -6.85 -9.92
C ILE A 367 -4.54 -8.15 -9.57
N SER A 368 -3.65 -8.63 -10.44
CA SER A 368 -2.85 -9.81 -10.13
C SER A 368 -2.04 -9.49 -8.87
N PHE A 369 -1.75 -10.47 -8.02
CA PHE A 369 -0.95 -10.22 -6.80
C PHE A 369 0.40 -9.54 -7.14
N ILE A 370 0.86 -9.66 -8.39
CA ILE A 370 2.09 -9.08 -8.94
C ILE A 370 1.97 -7.58 -9.11
N GLU A 371 0.86 -7.06 -9.64
CA GLU A 371 0.62 -5.61 -9.74
C GLU A 371 0.52 -4.97 -8.36
N LYS A 372 -0.17 -5.65 -7.43
CA LYS A 372 -0.23 -5.23 -6.03
C LYS A 372 1.16 -5.22 -5.40
N ALA A 373 1.95 -6.27 -5.60
CA ALA A 373 3.32 -6.35 -5.10
C ALA A 373 4.22 -5.25 -5.71
N LYS A 374 4.10 -4.97 -7.02
CA LYS A 374 4.83 -3.89 -7.71
C LYS A 374 4.55 -2.53 -7.05
N LEU A 375 3.26 -2.22 -6.85
CA LEU A 375 2.83 -0.97 -6.24
C LEU A 375 3.28 -0.85 -4.79
N GLU A 376 3.06 -1.88 -3.97
CA GLU A 376 3.38 -1.86 -2.55
C GLU A 376 4.89 -1.84 -2.28
N LEU A 377 5.69 -2.55 -3.09
CA LEU A 377 7.15 -2.61 -2.93
C LEU A 377 7.87 -1.42 -3.59
N GLY A 378 7.24 -0.74 -4.54
CA GLY A 378 7.82 0.40 -5.26
C GLY A 378 9.06 0.01 -6.10
N LEU A 379 9.02 -1.20 -6.68
CA LEU A 379 10.09 -1.79 -7.49
C LEU A 379 9.75 -1.72 -8.99
N SER A 380 10.79 -1.68 -9.83
CA SER A 380 10.64 -1.89 -11.27
C SER A 380 10.21 -3.33 -11.55
N GLU A 381 9.53 -3.52 -12.67
CA GLU A 381 8.99 -4.81 -13.08
C GLU A 381 10.05 -5.91 -13.21
N ASP A 382 11.21 -5.59 -13.80
CA ASP A 382 12.31 -6.56 -13.98
C ASP A 382 12.94 -7.01 -12.65
N VAL A 383 12.90 -6.15 -11.63
CA VAL A 383 13.38 -6.50 -10.29
C VAL A 383 12.38 -7.42 -9.60
N LEU A 384 11.10 -7.11 -9.71
CA LEU A 384 10.04 -7.96 -9.18
C LEU A 384 10.07 -9.35 -9.85
N GLU A 385 10.28 -9.39 -11.15
CA GLU A 385 10.43 -10.64 -11.89
C GLU A 385 11.60 -11.48 -11.36
N LYS A 386 12.79 -10.90 -11.21
CA LYS A 386 13.97 -11.58 -10.64
C LYS A 386 13.73 -12.13 -9.25
N LEU A 387 13.03 -11.38 -8.39
CA LEU A 387 12.71 -11.83 -7.03
C LEU A 387 11.71 -12.99 -7.05
N MET A 388 10.69 -12.93 -7.91
CA MET A 388 9.69 -13.99 -8.06
C MET A 388 10.30 -15.26 -8.66
N ASP A 389 11.19 -15.14 -9.65
CA ASP A 389 11.91 -16.27 -10.24
C ASP A 389 12.69 -17.03 -9.16
N LYS A 390 13.49 -16.29 -8.39
CA LYS A 390 14.28 -16.85 -7.29
C LYS A 390 13.42 -17.54 -6.23
N PHE A 391 12.26 -16.96 -5.91
CA PHE A 391 11.30 -17.58 -5.01
C PHE A 391 10.78 -18.90 -5.57
N PHE A 392 10.30 -18.93 -6.81
CA PHE A 392 9.74 -20.15 -7.40
C PHE A 392 10.78 -21.21 -7.77
N GLU A 393 12.04 -20.82 -7.94
CA GLU A 393 13.19 -21.72 -8.11
C GLU A 393 13.52 -22.44 -6.79
N THR A 394 13.54 -21.73 -5.67
CA THR A 394 13.88 -22.29 -4.35
C THR A 394 12.70 -22.90 -3.58
N LEU A 395 11.46 -22.59 -4.00
CA LEU A 395 10.25 -23.07 -3.32
C LEU A 395 10.13 -24.61 -3.25
N PRO A 396 10.39 -25.40 -4.33
CA PRO A 396 10.21 -26.85 -4.28
C PRO A 396 11.04 -27.54 -3.19
N SER A 397 12.35 -27.26 -3.12
CA SER A 397 13.22 -27.86 -2.11
C SER A 397 12.82 -27.47 -0.69
N ARG A 398 12.39 -26.21 -0.47
CA ARG A 398 11.89 -25.75 0.83
C ARG A 398 10.60 -26.46 1.25
N MET A 399 9.69 -26.72 0.30
CA MET A 399 8.47 -27.47 0.57
C MET A 399 8.77 -28.92 0.94
N GLU A 400 9.71 -29.57 0.24
CA GLU A 400 10.18 -30.93 0.56
C GLU A 400 10.81 -31.02 1.96
N GLU A 401 11.66 -30.05 2.33
CA GLU A 401 12.24 -29.97 3.67
C GLU A 401 11.17 -29.81 4.76
N LEU A 402 10.18 -28.94 4.50
CA LEU A 402 9.10 -28.69 5.44
C LEU A 402 8.21 -29.93 5.64
N GLU A 403 7.91 -30.66 4.56
CA GLU A 403 7.21 -31.95 4.63
C GLU A 403 8.01 -33.00 5.39
N ARG A 404 9.33 -33.08 5.16
CA ARG A 404 10.22 -34.01 5.86
C ARG A 404 10.23 -33.72 7.37
N PHE A 405 10.48 -32.48 7.77
CA PHE A 405 10.50 -32.12 9.20
C PHE A 405 9.15 -32.34 9.88
N LEU A 406 8.07 -32.17 9.13
CA LEU A 406 6.73 -32.50 9.61
C LEU A 406 6.56 -34.00 9.87
N LYS A 407 6.97 -34.86 8.92
CA LYS A 407 6.93 -36.34 9.07
C LYS A 407 7.83 -36.84 10.21
N GLU A 408 9.00 -36.24 10.37
CA GLU A 408 9.97 -36.56 11.43
C GLU A 408 9.59 -35.99 12.80
N LYS A 409 8.53 -35.17 12.88
CA LYS A 409 8.13 -34.43 14.09
C LYS A 409 9.25 -33.56 14.67
N ASN A 410 10.13 -33.05 13.80
CA ASN A 410 11.20 -32.14 14.19
C ASN A 410 10.69 -30.70 14.24
N TYR A 411 9.95 -30.36 15.29
CA TYR A 411 9.27 -29.06 15.43
C TYR A 411 10.21 -27.85 15.42
N LYS A 412 11.43 -28.03 15.91
CA LYS A 412 12.44 -26.97 15.95
C LYS A 412 12.86 -26.57 14.53
N GLU A 413 13.24 -27.55 13.71
CA GLU A 413 13.62 -27.27 12.32
C GLU A 413 12.41 -26.93 11.44
N LEU A 414 11.23 -27.48 11.75
CA LEU A 414 9.97 -27.10 11.12
C LEU A 414 9.68 -25.61 11.31
N ALA A 415 9.74 -25.11 12.55
CA ALA A 415 9.52 -23.71 12.86
C ALA A 415 10.53 -22.80 12.14
N LYS A 416 11.80 -23.22 12.07
CA LYS A 416 12.85 -22.49 11.36
C LYS A 416 12.64 -22.44 9.84
N SER A 417 12.21 -23.55 9.24
CA SER A 417 11.89 -23.62 7.81
C SER A 417 10.66 -22.78 7.46
N ALA A 418 9.60 -22.88 8.27
CA ALA A 418 8.38 -22.07 8.13
C ALA A 418 8.65 -20.57 8.32
N HIS A 419 9.50 -20.19 9.28
CA HIS A 419 9.95 -18.81 9.46
C HIS A 419 10.60 -18.22 8.21
N ASN A 420 11.47 -19.00 7.57
CA ASN A 420 12.14 -18.62 6.34
C ASN A 420 11.18 -18.44 5.16
N LEU A 421 10.21 -19.34 5.00
CA LEU A 421 9.16 -19.22 3.98
C LEU A 421 8.29 -18.00 4.22
N LYS A 422 7.85 -17.80 5.47
CA LYS A 422 7.12 -16.61 5.91
C LYS A 422 7.87 -15.33 5.55
N GLY A 423 9.15 -15.24 5.85
CA GLY A 423 9.98 -14.07 5.50
C GLY A 423 9.98 -13.80 3.99
N SER A 424 10.27 -14.84 3.20
CA SER A 424 10.33 -14.75 1.74
C SER A 424 9.00 -14.32 1.11
N SER A 425 7.89 -14.95 1.52
CA SER A 425 6.58 -14.69 0.97
C SER A 425 6.01 -13.34 1.41
N GLY A 426 6.30 -12.91 2.65
CA GLY A 426 5.94 -11.58 3.14
C GLY A 426 6.63 -10.48 2.33
N SER A 427 7.93 -10.62 2.09
CA SER A 427 8.72 -9.69 1.27
C SER A 427 8.22 -9.56 -0.17
N LEU A 428 7.58 -10.60 -0.69
CA LEU A 428 6.97 -10.64 -2.02
C LEU A 428 5.47 -10.31 -2.03
N ARG A 429 4.89 -9.92 -0.90
CA ARG A 429 3.45 -9.61 -0.75
C ARG A 429 2.53 -10.78 -1.14
N LEU A 430 3.00 -12.01 -0.92
CA LEU A 430 2.21 -13.24 -1.11
C LEU A 430 1.39 -13.52 0.15
N GLU A 431 0.38 -12.67 0.42
CA GLU A 431 -0.35 -12.60 1.69
C GLU A 431 -0.87 -13.95 2.20
N THR A 432 -1.58 -14.71 1.36
CA THR A 432 -2.13 -16.01 1.77
C THR A 432 -1.04 -17.01 2.12
N PHE A 433 0.03 -17.05 1.33
CA PHE A 433 1.18 -17.93 1.57
C PHE A 433 1.94 -17.53 2.85
N TYR A 434 2.07 -16.22 3.10
CA TYR A 434 2.65 -15.66 4.33
C TYR A 434 1.86 -16.09 5.57
N LEU A 435 0.53 -15.95 5.55
CA LEU A 435 -0.33 -16.30 6.68
C LEU A 435 -0.27 -17.80 7.00
N LEU A 436 -0.31 -18.66 5.98
CA LEU A 436 -0.17 -20.11 6.16
C LEU A 436 1.21 -20.50 6.72
N SER A 437 2.28 -19.90 6.19
CA SER A 437 3.64 -20.14 6.69
C SER A 437 3.81 -19.67 8.14
N LYS A 438 3.19 -18.54 8.50
CA LYS A 438 3.17 -18.01 9.86
C LYS A 438 2.43 -18.96 10.82
N GLU A 439 1.27 -19.47 10.43
CA GLU A 439 0.50 -20.38 11.26
C GLU A 439 1.26 -21.70 11.52
N ILE A 440 1.93 -22.24 10.49
CA ILE A 440 2.82 -23.40 10.63
C ILE A 440 3.95 -23.11 11.61
N GLU A 441 4.61 -21.95 11.50
CA GLU A 441 5.67 -21.54 12.43
C GLU A 441 5.17 -21.45 13.87
N GLU A 442 4.03 -20.80 14.11
CA GLU A 442 3.46 -20.60 15.45
C GLU A 442 3.06 -21.94 16.09
N LYS A 443 2.35 -22.81 15.36
CA LYS A 443 1.98 -24.15 15.86
C LYS A 443 3.21 -25.03 16.11
N ALA A 444 4.23 -24.95 15.25
CA ALA A 444 5.47 -25.70 15.44
C ALA A 444 6.22 -25.26 16.71
N LYS A 445 6.21 -23.96 17.05
CA LYS A 445 6.81 -23.46 18.30
C LYS A 445 6.05 -23.92 19.54
N LEU A 446 4.74 -24.13 19.44
CA LEU A 446 3.89 -24.61 20.55
C LEU A 446 3.90 -26.13 20.71
N GLY A 447 4.37 -26.87 19.69
CA GLY A 447 4.38 -28.33 19.70
C GLY A 447 2.98 -28.96 19.60
N GLU A 448 2.00 -28.22 19.05
CA GLU A 448 0.63 -28.71 18.85
C GLU A 448 0.53 -29.53 17.56
N ILE A 449 0.12 -30.80 17.65
CA ILE A 449 0.45 -31.83 16.63
C ILE A 449 -0.66 -32.13 15.61
N GLU A 450 -1.90 -31.75 15.84
CA GLU A 450 -3.00 -32.42 15.14
C GLU A 450 -3.37 -31.82 13.76
N ASP A 451 -2.83 -30.65 13.41
CA ASP A 451 -3.41 -29.84 12.31
C ASP A 451 -2.38 -29.35 11.25
N HIS A 452 -1.14 -29.85 11.32
CA HIS A 452 -0.08 -29.40 10.41
C HIS A 452 -0.19 -29.99 9.00
N LEU A 453 -0.77 -31.19 8.84
CA LEU A 453 -0.91 -31.83 7.52
C LEU A 453 -1.92 -31.08 6.63
N GLU A 454 -3.02 -30.61 7.21
CA GLU A 454 -4.03 -29.81 6.50
C GLU A 454 -3.47 -28.44 6.14
N LEU A 455 -2.76 -27.78 7.06
CA LEU A 455 -2.08 -26.51 6.78
C LEU A 455 -1.00 -26.64 5.71
N PHE A 456 -0.23 -27.72 5.74
CA PHE A 456 0.77 -28.01 4.70
C PHE A 456 0.10 -28.18 3.33
N THR A 457 -0.99 -28.95 3.27
CA THR A 457 -1.75 -29.16 2.03
C THR A 457 -2.28 -27.82 1.47
N LYS A 458 -2.83 -26.95 2.33
CA LYS A 458 -3.25 -25.59 1.93
C LYS A 458 -2.09 -24.76 1.41
N LEU A 459 -0.90 -24.88 2.02
CA LEU A 459 0.30 -24.17 1.59
C LEU A 459 0.76 -24.66 0.20
N GLU A 460 0.72 -25.97 -0.06
CA GLU A 460 1.03 -26.55 -1.38
C GLU A 460 0.05 -26.12 -2.48
N GLU A 461 -1.24 -26.08 -2.17
CA GLU A 461 -2.27 -25.62 -3.12
C GLU A 461 -2.06 -24.15 -3.49
N GLU A 462 -1.80 -23.30 -2.49
CA GLU A 462 -1.51 -21.89 -2.73
C GLU A 462 -0.19 -21.71 -3.51
N ALA A 463 0.87 -22.51 -3.24
CA ALA A 463 2.09 -22.51 -4.04
C ALA A 463 1.81 -22.80 -5.52
N LYS A 464 1.01 -23.84 -5.82
CA LYS A 464 0.65 -24.24 -7.19
C LYS A 464 -0.12 -23.12 -7.89
N LYS A 465 -1.09 -22.51 -7.20
CA LYS A 465 -1.89 -21.39 -7.69
C LYS A 465 -1.02 -20.17 -8.00
N LEU A 466 -0.17 -19.75 -7.06
CA LEU A 466 0.74 -18.62 -7.25
C LEU A 466 1.70 -18.85 -8.42
N LYS A 467 2.28 -20.05 -8.53
CA LYS A 467 3.17 -20.42 -9.65
C LYS A 467 2.46 -20.37 -11.00
N LYS A 468 1.20 -20.83 -11.05
CA LYS A 468 0.38 -20.76 -12.27
C LYS A 468 0.11 -19.31 -12.67
N THR A 469 -0.31 -18.47 -11.73
CA THR A 469 -0.57 -17.05 -11.97
C THR A 469 0.69 -16.30 -12.40
N TYR A 470 1.84 -16.57 -11.77
CA TYR A 470 3.12 -15.99 -12.18
C TYR A 470 3.54 -16.38 -13.60
N LYS A 471 3.37 -17.65 -13.97
CA LYS A 471 3.64 -18.12 -15.34
C LYS A 471 2.74 -17.45 -16.38
N LEU A 472 1.48 -17.17 -16.05
CA LEU A 472 0.57 -16.45 -16.95
C LEU A 472 1.04 -15.01 -17.15
N TRP A 473 1.35 -14.32 -16.05
CA TRP A 473 1.89 -12.96 -16.11
C TRP A 473 3.18 -12.86 -16.94
N LYS A 474 4.12 -13.79 -16.79
CA LYS A 474 5.33 -13.84 -17.63
C LYS A 474 5.06 -14.04 -19.12
N LYS A 475 3.95 -14.72 -19.46
CA LYS A 475 3.54 -14.95 -20.86
C LYS A 475 2.81 -13.76 -21.45
N GLU A 476 2.13 -12.96 -20.63
CA GLU A 476 1.46 -11.73 -21.06
C GLU A 476 2.48 -10.58 -21.26
N LYS A 477 3.63 -10.65 -20.57
CA LYS A 477 4.74 -9.69 -20.71
C LYS A 477 5.59 -9.88 -21.97
N ASN A 478 5.82 -11.14 -22.38
CA ASN A 478 6.63 -11.51 -23.54
C ASN A 478 5.77 -11.63 -24.80
#